data_AF-K1STS0-F1
#
_entry.id   AF-K1STS0-F1
#
_cell.length_a   1.000
_cell.length_b   1.000
_cell.length_c   1.000
_cell.angle_alpha   90.00
_cell.angle_beta   90.00
_cell.angle_gamma   90.00
#
_symmetry.space_group_name_H-M   'P 1'
#
loop_
_entity.id
_entity.type
_entity.pdbx_description
1 polymer ?
#
loop_
_entity_poly.entity_id
_entity_poly.type
_entity_poly.pdbx_seq_one_letter_code
_entity_poly.pdbx_strand_id
1 'polypeptide(L)'
;IEKTIFAAFDFDAAAPGIPVKDTIKTVSDEGIVTSTPARDSLRAIQTPQVFNKKMYLSAMQGVPNSELFTDDCGLIEAYGKLVKIVDGDNTNIKITTPEDLIIAEAIINKGEKDEL
;
A
#
# COMPACT_ATOMS: atom_id res chain seq x y z
N ILE A 1 8.30 -9.76 0.99
CA ILE A 1 7.70 -9.88 2.34
C ILE A 1 8.69 -9.61 3.46
N GLU A 2 9.88 -10.22 3.45
CA GLU A 2 10.90 -10.07 4.51
C GLU A 2 11.26 -8.61 4.82
N LYS A 3 11.48 -7.79 3.78
CA LYS A 3 11.74 -6.34 3.93
C LYS A 3 10.68 -5.64 4.79
N THR A 4 9.41 -5.95 4.55
CA THR A 4 8.29 -5.38 5.30
C THR A 4 8.28 -5.86 6.75
N ILE A 5 8.56 -7.15 6.98
CA ILE A 5 8.64 -7.72 8.33
C ILE A 5 9.77 -7.05 9.12
N PHE A 6 10.97 -6.96 8.55
CA PHE A 6 12.11 -6.32 9.22
C PHE A 6 11.85 -4.84 9.50
N ALA A 7 11.27 -4.11 8.56
CA ALA A 7 10.88 -2.73 8.81
C ALA A 7 9.82 -2.61 9.92
N ALA A 8 8.82 -3.48 9.96
CA ALA A 8 7.82 -3.46 11.02
C ALA A 8 8.41 -3.82 12.40
N PHE A 9 9.52 -4.56 12.46
CA PHE A 9 10.23 -4.82 13.71
C PHE A 9 10.83 -3.55 14.31
N ASP A 10 11.37 -2.66 13.47
CA ASP A 10 12.00 -1.41 13.90
C ASP A 10 11.01 -0.25 14.06
N PHE A 11 9.91 -0.26 13.28
CA PHE A 11 8.98 0.87 13.17
C PHE A 11 7.56 0.58 13.65
N ASP A 12 7.29 -0.62 14.20
CA ASP A 12 5.97 -1.14 14.60
C ASP A 12 4.92 -1.25 13.48
N ALA A 13 5.10 -0.59 12.34
CA ALA A 13 4.22 -0.66 11.16
C ALA A 13 5.04 -0.50 9.88
N ALA A 14 4.80 -1.37 8.90
CA ALA A 14 5.38 -1.22 7.58
C ALA A 14 4.49 -1.75 6.46
N ALA A 15 4.63 -1.14 5.28
CA ALA A 15 3.97 -1.58 4.06
C ALA A 15 4.89 -1.42 2.84
N PRO A 16 4.82 -2.33 1.86
CA PRO A 16 5.47 -2.13 0.57
C PRO A 16 4.73 -1.04 -0.23
N GLY A 17 5.49 -0.21 -0.93
CA GLY A 17 4.95 0.77 -1.85
C GLY A 17 5.83 0.94 -3.09
N ILE A 18 5.20 1.17 -4.24
CA ILE A 18 5.90 1.45 -5.50
C ILE A 18 5.66 2.89 -5.94
N PRO A 19 6.58 3.54 -6.67
CA PRO A 19 6.32 4.85 -7.27
C PRO A 19 5.07 4.84 -8.14
N VAL A 20 4.24 5.87 -8.02
CA VAL A 20 3.10 6.04 -8.91
C VAL A 20 3.59 6.38 -10.32
N LYS A 21 3.01 5.73 -11.34
CA LYS A 21 3.37 5.97 -12.75
C LYS A 21 2.60 7.18 -13.31
N ASP A 22 1.32 7.23 -12.96
CA ASP A 22 0.41 8.26 -13.42
C ASP A 22 0.57 9.56 -12.65
N THR A 23 0.14 10.66 -13.27
CA THR A 23 0.02 11.94 -12.57
C THR A 23 -1.25 11.93 -11.73
N ILE A 24 -1.11 12.09 -10.42
CA ILE A 24 -2.23 12.13 -9.49
C ILE A 24 -2.70 13.59 -9.33
N LYS A 25 -4.01 13.79 -9.37
CA LYS A 25 -4.69 15.07 -9.10
C LYS A 25 -5.64 14.88 -7.93
N THR A 26 -5.76 15.89 -7.08
CA THR A 26 -6.97 16.02 -6.24
C THR A 26 -7.98 16.82 -7.04
N VAL A 27 -9.25 16.44 -6.98
CA VAL A 27 -10.36 17.07 -7.70
C VAL A 27 -11.48 17.41 -6.73
N SER A 28 -12.18 18.52 -6.97
CA SER A 28 -13.41 18.86 -6.23
C SER A 28 -14.57 17.98 -6.69
N ASP A 29 -15.71 18.07 -5.97
CA ASP A 29 -16.94 17.37 -6.33
C ASP A 29 -17.50 17.83 -7.70
N GLU A 30 -17.14 19.02 -8.19
CA GLU A 30 -17.48 19.47 -9.56
C GLU A 30 -16.49 18.99 -10.63
N GLY A 31 -15.49 18.15 -10.28
CA GLY A 31 -14.50 17.63 -11.21
C GLY A 31 -13.37 18.61 -11.57
N ILE A 32 -13.20 19.68 -10.80
CA ILE A 32 -12.15 20.68 -11.03
C ILE A 32 -10.88 20.28 -10.28
N VAL A 33 -9.73 20.34 -10.93
CA VAL A 33 -8.42 20.07 -10.30
C VAL A 33 -8.17 21.08 -9.18
N THR A 34 -7.96 20.60 -7.96
CA THR A 34 -7.64 21.42 -6.78
C THR A 34 -6.15 21.40 -6.45
N SER A 35 -5.44 20.30 -6.73
CA SER A 35 -4.00 20.22 -6.55
C SER A 35 -3.36 19.12 -7.41
N THR A 36 -2.04 19.22 -7.57
CA THR A 36 -1.19 18.17 -8.18
C THR A 36 -0.03 17.89 -7.23
N PRO A 37 -0.12 16.87 -6.38
CA PRO A 37 0.97 16.53 -5.48
C PRO A 37 2.25 16.17 -6.27
N ALA A 38 3.41 16.44 -5.70
CA ALA A 38 4.69 16.11 -6.32
C ALA A 38 4.81 14.58 -6.44
N ARG A 39 4.86 14.06 -7.67
CA ARG A 39 4.82 12.62 -7.96
C ARG A 39 5.88 11.82 -7.19
N ASP A 40 7.07 12.38 -7.02
CA ASP A 40 8.20 11.70 -6.35
C ASP A 40 7.93 11.41 -4.86
N SER A 41 6.99 12.14 -4.25
CA SER A 41 6.51 11.93 -2.89
C SER A 41 5.39 10.88 -2.76
N LEU A 42 4.83 10.41 -3.88
CA LEU A 42 3.68 9.50 -3.88
C LEU A 42 4.12 8.04 -4.05
N ARG A 43 3.40 7.14 -3.38
CA ARG A 43 3.54 5.69 -3.53
C ARG A 43 2.17 5.03 -3.67
N ALA A 44 2.08 4.05 -4.55
CA ALA A 44 0.96 3.10 -4.57
C ALA A 44 1.28 2.00 -3.55
N ILE A 45 0.48 1.94 -2.48
CA ILE A 45 0.67 0.99 -1.39
C ILE A 45 0.20 -0.41 -1.80
N GLN A 46 0.94 -1.42 -1.36
CA GLN A 46 0.70 -2.83 -1.62
C GLN A 46 0.55 -3.61 -0.31
N THR A 47 0.11 -4.87 -0.42
CA THR A 47 0.13 -5.86 0.68
C THR A 47 1.27 -6.86 0.45
N PRO A 48 1.77 -7.58 1.47
CA PRO A 48 1.33 -7.59 2.87
C PRO A 48 1.74 -6.33 3.62
N GLN A 49 0.84 -5.84 4.47
CA GLN A 49 1.12 -4.82 5.47
C GLN A 49 1.40 -5.54 6.80
N VAL A 50 2.38 -5.06 7.57
CA VAL A 50 2.83 -5.73 8.80
C VAL A 50 2.80 -4.75 9.95
N PHE A 51 2.17 -5.16 11.05
CA PHE A 51 1.96 -4.31 12.22
C PHE A 51 2.29 -5.05 13.51
N ASN A 52 2.78 -4.31 14.49
CA ASN A 52 2.87 -4.75 15.87
C ASN A 52 1.45 -5.05 16.38
N LYS A 53 1.23 -6.30 16.79
CA LYS A 53 -0.11 -6.78 17.21
C LYS A 53 -0.73 -5.94 18.33
N LYS A 54 0.04 -5.55 19.34
CA LYS A 54 -0.50 -4.79 20.49
C LYS A 54 -0.92 -3.39 20.05
N MET A 55 -0.08 -2.74 19.24
CA MET A 55 -0.40 -1.43 18.66
C MET A 55 -1.63 -1.51 17.76
N TYR A 56 -1.70 -2.48 16.85
CA TYR A 56 -2.82 -2.64 15.93
C TYR A 56 -4.16 -2.84 16.66
N LEU A 57 -4.20 -3.74 17.67
CA LEU A 57 -5.40 -3.93 18.48
C LEU A 57 -5.79 -2.68 19.27
N SER A 58 -4.81 -1.90 19.73
CA SER A 58 -5.08 -0.63 20.41
C SER A 58 -5.65 0.42 19.44
N ALA A 59 -5.18 0.44 18.18
CA ALA A 59 -5.71 1.30 17.14
C ALA A 59 -7.16 0.95 16.79
N MET A 60 -7.47 -0.34 16.59
CA MET A 60 -8.83 -0.81 16.34
C MET A 60 -9.83 -0.41 17.44
N GLN A 61 -9.38 -0.36 18.70
CA GLN A 61 -10.24 0.02 19.83
C GLN A 61 -10.30 1.53 20.05
N GLY A 62 -9.21 2.25 19.73
CA GLY A 62 -9.05 3.67 20.06
C GLY A 62 -9.51 4.62 18.96
N VAL A 63 -9.59 4.17 17.70
CA VAL A 63 -10.01 5.01 16.57
C VAL A 63 -11.52 4.82 16.32
N PRO A 64 -12.34 5.88 16.43
CA PRO A 64 -13.76 5.82 16.09
C PRO A 64 -13.96 5.44 14.61
N ASN A 65 -14.96 4.61 14.34
CA ASN A 65 -15.29 4.13 12.99
C ASN A 65 -14.09 3.48 12.27
N SER A 66 -13.26 2.73 13.01
CA SER A 66 -12.09 2.01 12.48
C SER A 66 -12.37 1.14 11.25
N GLU A 67 -13.62 0.68 11.12
CA GLU A 67 -14.12 -0.13 10.00
C GLU A 67 -14.30 0.64 8.68
N LEU A 68 -14.26 1.98 8.70
CA LEU A 68 -14.40 2.80 7.50
C LEU A 68 -13.08 3.02 6.75
N PHE A 69 -11.95 2.64 7.33
CA PHE A 69 -10.65 2.76 6.68
C PHE A 69 -10.52 1.72 5.56
N THR A 70 -10.10 2.17 4.38
CA THR A 70 -9.94 1.31 3.19
C THR A 70 -8.67 0.46 3.21
N ASP A 71 -7.76 0.77 4.12
CA ASP A 71 -6.52 0.02 4.37
C ASP A 71 -6.09 0.18 5.84
N ASP A 72 -5.32 -0.80 6.33
CA ASP A 72 -4.88 -0.84 7.73
C ASP A 72 -3.82 0.23 8.05
N CYS A 73 -3.08 0.74 7.06
CA CYS A 73 -2.12 1.83 7.27
C CYS A 73 -2.85 3.11 7.66
N GLY A 74 -3.97 3.42 7.02
CA GLY A 74 -4.83 4.55 7.36
C GLY A 74 -5.35 4.48 8.79
N LEU A 75 -5.70 3.29 9.29
CA LEU A 75 -6.08 3.09 10.70
C LEU A 75 -4.92 3.45 11.65
N ILE A 76 -3.70 2.99 11.34
CA ILE A 76 -2.50 3.26 12.14
C ILE A 76 -2.14 4.76 12.11
N GLU A 77 -2.26 5.40 10.95
CA GLU A 77 -2.07 6.85 10.78
C GLU A 77 -3.08 7.66 11.61
N ALA A 78 -4.36 7.28 11.56
CA ALA A 78 -5.41 7.91 12.37
C ALA A 78 -5.22 7.70 13.88
N TYR A 79 -4.60 6.58 14.27
CA TYR A 79 -4.17 6.33 15.65
C TYR A 79 -2.94 7.17 16.07
N GLY A 80 -2.37 7.96 15.17
CA GLY A 80 -1.23 8.84 15.43
C GLY A 80 0.12 8.12 15.38
N LYS A 81 0.19 6.98 14.70
CA LYS A 81 1.42 6.20 14.52
C LYS A 81 1.92 6.32 13.08
N LEU A 82 3.22 6.14 12.92
CA LEU A 82 3.88 6.21 11.62
C LEU A 82 3.88 4.83 10.96
N VAL A 83 3.79 4.81 9.63
CA VAL A 83 3.94 3.59 8.82
C VAL A 83 5.20 3.71 7.97
N LYS A 84 6.11 2.76 8.10
CA LYS A 84 7.33 2.72 7.29
C LYS A 84 7.05 2.14 5.91
N ILE A 85 7.31 2.92 4.87
CA ILE A 85 7.27 2.41 3.50
C ILE A 85 8.60 1.76 3.13
N VAL A 86 8.52 0.54 2.61
CA VAL A 86 9.64 -0.18 1.98
C VAL A 86 9.39 -0.32 0.48
N ASP A 87 10.45 -0.54 -0.29
CA ASP A 87 10.32 -0.76 -1.73
C ASP A 87 9.46 -2.00 -2.01
N GLY A 88 8.35 -1.78 -2.71
CA GLY A 88 7.48 -2.82 -3.23
C GLY A 88 7.97 -3.41 -4.56
N ASP A 89 7.11 -4.22 -5.19
CA ASP A 89 7.40 -4.88 -6.47
C ASP A 89 6.28 -4.59 -7.46
N ASN A 90 6.63 -4.20 -8.69
CA ASN A 90 5.64 -3.96 -9.74
C ASN A 90 4.84 -5.21 -10.13
N THR A 91 5.36 -6.40 -9.83
CA THR A 91 4.69 -7.69 -10.06
C THR A 91 3.70 -8.06 -8.96
N ASN A 92 3.76 -7.41 -7.80
CA ASN A 92 2.84 -7.60 -6.68
C ASN A 92 1.52 -6.82 -6.91
N ILE A 93 0.85 -7.15 -8.00
CA ILE A 93 -0.37 -6.47 -8.43
C ILE A 93 -1.56 -6.91 -7.58
N LYS A 94 -2.45 -5.96 -7.30
CA LYS A 94 -3.76 -6.27 -6.74
C LYS A 94 -4.66 -6.74 -7.88
N ILE A 95 -5.12 -7.98 -7.82
CA ILE A 95 -6.06 -8.53 -8.80
C ILE A 95 -7.46 -8.05 -8.43
N THR A 96 -8.01 -7.14 -9.22
CA THR A 96 -9.32 -6.48 -8.98
C THR A 96 -10.23 -6.53 -10.20
N THR A 97 -9.67 -6.64 -11.41
CA THR A 97 -10.42 -6.74 -12.66
C THR A 97 -10.04 -8.01 -13.43
N PRO A 98 -10.85 -8.43 -14.42
CA PRO A 98 -10.49 -9.55 -15.29
C PRO A 98 -9.18 -9.33 -16.07
N GLU A 99 -8.87 -8.10 -16.44
CA GLU A 99 -7.64 -7.75 -17.15
C GLU A 99 -6.38 -7.99 -16.28
N ASP A 100 -6.49 -7.80 -14.96
CA ASP A 100 -5.39 -8.08 -14.03
C ASP A 100 -4.95 -9.55 -14.10
N LEU A 101 -5.85 -10.48 -14.43
CA LEU A 101 -5.52 -11.91 -14.57
C LEU A 101 -4.58 -12.15 -15.76
N ILE A 102 -4.78 -11.44 -16.87
CA ILE A 102 -3.92 -11.54 -18.05
C ILE A 102 -2.51 -11.07 -17.69
N ILE A 103 -2.41 -9.98 -16.92
CA ILE A 103 -1.14 -9.45 -16.45
C ILE A 103 -0.47 -10.43 -15.48
N ALA A 104 -1.23 -11.00 -14.53
CA ALA A 104 -0.73 -11.99 -13.58
C ALA A 104 -0.17 -13.24 -14.27
N GLU A 105 -0.89 -13.77 -15.26
CA GLU A 105 -0.43 -14.92 -16.06
C GLU A 105 0.87 -14.61 -16.81
N ALA A 106 0.97 -13.41 -17.40
CA ALA A 106 2.20 -12.98 -18.07
C ALA A 106 3.38 -12.84 -17.09
N ILE A 107 3.14 -12.37 -15.86
CA ILE A 107 4.16 -12.29 -14.81
C ILE A 107 4.67 -13.69 -14.43
N ILE A 108 3.77 -14.65 -14.22
CA ILE A 108 4.13 -16.04 -13.88
C ILE A 108 4.98 -16.67 -15.00
N ASN A 109 4.49 -16.60 -16.24
CA ASN A 109 5.18 -17.16 -17.41
C ASN A 109 6.56 -16.54 -17.66
N LYS A 110 6.76 -15.28 -17.26
CA LYS A 110 8.07 -14.63 -17.33
C LYS A 110 9.02 -15.21 -16.28
N GLY A 111 8.55 -15.36 -15.04
CA GLY A 111 9.34 -15.95 -13.95
C GLY A 111 9.86 -17.34 -14.28
N GLU A 112 9.01 -18.22 -14.83
CA GLU A 112 9.41 -19.56 -15.24
C GLU A 112 10.50 -19.58 -16.32
N LYS A 113 10.53 -18.56 -17.19
CA LYS A 113 11.58 -18.42 -18.22
C LYS A 113 12.87 -17.86 -17.67
N ASP A 114 12.81 -16.98 -16.66
CA ASP A 114 13.99 -16.41 -16.02
C ASP A 114 14.70 -17.44 -15.11
N GLU A 115 14.03 -18.54 -14.76
CA GLU A 115 14.57 -19.67 -13.96
C GLU A 115 15.16 -20.82 -14.81
N LEU A 116 15.02 -20.79 -16.14
CA LEU A 116 15.55 -21.77 -17.11
C LEU A 116 16.90 -21.35 -17.71
#